data_AF-A0A6J4PWR9-F1
#
_entry.id   AF-A0A6J4PWR9-F1
#
_cell.length_a   1.000
_cell.length_b   1.000
_cell.length_c   1.000
_cell.angle_alpha   90.00
_cell.angle_beta   90.00
_cell.angle_gamma   90.00
#
_symmetry.space_group_name_H-M   'P 1'
#
loop_
_entity.id
_entity.type
_entity.pdbx_description
1 polymer ?
#
loop_
_entity_poly.entity_id
_entity_poly.type
_entity_poly.pdbx_seq_one_letter_code
_entity_poly.pdbx_strand_id
1 'polypeptide(L)'
;MTKMRATRQPDLTTVYWLIENPEFGESEVFTVCVDAERKALPVFSFPDEAEMFLRLGGLEERGWRAVSSTAKKLIWQLAEYRRAGVDLVALDPLPEMVGSTFGKTITLVTLSLHSFVERHAPRPGEALARN
;
A
#
# COMPACT_ATOMS: atom_id res chain seq x y z
N MET A 1 28.14 21.55 -6.55
CA MET A 1 28.20 20.27 -5.83
C MET A 1 26.81 19.65 -5.84
N THR A 2 26.52 18.81 -6.83
CA THR A 2 25.19 18.23 -7.06
C THR A 2 25.13 16.89 -6.36
N LYS A 3 24.26 16.74 -5.35
CA LYS A 3 24.07 15.48 -4.62
C LYS A 3 23.65 14.38 -5.61
N MET A 4 24.49 13.36 -5.76
CA MET A 4 24.15 12.10 -6.42
C MET A 4 22.93 11.52 -5.70
N ARG A 5 21.78 11.49 -6.39
CA ARG A 5 20.60 10.77 -5.91
C ARG A 5 20.92 9.28 -6.01
N ALA A 6 21.06 8.62 -4.86
CA ALA A 6 21.35 7.20 -4.76
C ALA A 6 20.37 6.39 -5.63
N THR A 7 20.95 5.52 -6.46
CA THR A 7 20.27 4.56 -7.31
C THR A 7 19.53 3.57 -6.41
N ARG A 8 18.22 3.75 -6.21
CA ARG A 8 17.39 2.74 -5.54
C ARG A 8 16.98 1.74 -6.61
N GLN A 9 17.60 0.55 -6.60
CA GLN A 9 17.15 -0.57 -7.43
C GLN A 9 15.68 -0.87 -7.13
N PRO A 10 14.91 -1.38 -8.11
CA PRO A 10 13.57 -1.90 -7.88
C PRO A 10 13.63 -3.05 -6.87
N ASP A 11 13.37 -2.73 -5.62
CA ASP A 11 13.35 -3.75 -4.58
C ASP A 11 11.97 -4.41 -4.57
N LEU A 12 11.82 -5.41 -5.42
CA LEU A 12 10.67 -6.31 -5.45
C LEU A 12 10.65 -7.26 -4.24
N THR A 13 11.73 -7.29 -3.45
CA THR A 13 11.85 -8.04 -2.21
C THR A 13 11.48 -7.23 -0.98
N THR A 14 11.23 -5.91 -1.14
CA THR A 14 10.68 -5.08 -0.07
C THR A 14 9.41 -5.74 0.45
N VAL A 15 9.38 -5.94 1.77
CA VAL A 15 8.22 -6.47 2.47
C VAL A 15 7.35 -5.30 2.89
N TYR A 16 6.07 -5.43 2.57
CA TYR A 16 5.01 -4.55 2.99
C TYR A 16 4.06 -5.30 3.92
N TRP A 17 3.33 -4.56 4.72
CA TRP A 17 2.31 -5.06 5.61
C TRP A 17 0.95 -4.57 5.14
N LEU A 18 -0.01 -5.48 5.11
CA LEU A 18 -1.40 -5.26 4.72
C LEU A 18 -2.30 -5.63 5.88
N ILE A 19 -3.55 -5.18 5.79
CA ILE A 19 -4.58 -5.54 6.75
C ILE A 19 -5.58 -6.46 6.04
N GLU A 20 -5.71 -7.69 6.52
CA GLU A 20 -6.60 -8.72 6.00
C GLU A 20 -7.51 -9.23 7.11
N ASN A 21 -8.69 -9.72 6.73
CA ASN A 21 -9.58 -10.39 7.68
C ASN A 21 -9.69 -11.88 7.32
N PRO A 22 -9.10 -12.79 8.11
CA PRO A 22 -9.12 -14.22 7.81
C PRO A 22 -10.53 -14.83 7.81
N GLU A 23 -11.51 -14.19 8.46
CA GLU A 23 -12.90 -14.66 8.48
C GLU A 23 -13.62 -14.49 7.14
N PHE A 24 -13.15 -13.56 6.30
CA PHE A 24 -13.69 -13.29 4.97
C PHE A 24 -12.86 -13.95 3.84
N GLY A 25 -11.84 -14.72 4.20
CA GLY A 25 -10.93 -15.43 3.28
C GLY A 25 -9.73 -14.60 2.84
N GLU A 26 -8.72 -15.27 2.25
CA GLU A 26 -7.43 -14.70 1.83
C GLU A 26 -7.50 -13.57 0.78
N SER A 27 -8.70 -13.23 0.28
CA SER A 27 -8.89 -12.23 -0.76
C SER A 27 -9.50 -10.92 -0.27
N GLU A 28 -10.00 -10.84 0.97
CA GLU A 28 -10.60 -9.62 1.49
C GLU A 28 -9.55 -8.76 2.21
N VAL A 29 -8.97 -7.84 1.44
CA VAL A 29 -8.08 -6.80 1.95
C VAL A 29 -8.87 -5.60 2.47
N PHE A 30 -8.40 -5.01 3.55
CA PHE A 30 -8.97 -3.80 4.09
C PHE A 30 -8.77 -2.65 3.10
N THR A 31 -9.81 -1.86 2.86
CA THR A 31 -9.74 -0.70 1.97
C THR A 31 -10.29 0.54 2.67
N VAL A 32 -9.76 1.69 2.29
CA VAL A 32 -10.10 2.98 2.87
C VAL A 32 -10.65 3.90 1.78
N CYS A 33 -11.76 4.58 2.06
CA CYS A 33 -12.31 5.55 1.11
C CYS A 33 -11.46 6.83 1.16
N VAL A 34 -10.94 7.23 -0.01
CA VAL A 34 -10.24 8.50 -0.19
C VAL A 34 -11.25 9.62 -0.46
N ASP A 35 -12.30 9.30 -1.21
CA ASP A 35 -13.49 10.13 -1.40
C ASP A 35 -14.71 9.23 -1.65
N ALA A 36 -15.81 9.80 -2.15
CA ALA A 36 -17.05 9.09 -2.40
C ALA A 36 -16.93 7.98 -3.46
N GLU A 37 -15.93 8.05 -4.35
CA GLU A 37 -15.82 7.19 -5.52
C GLU A 37 -14.55 6.34 -5.50
N ARG A 38 -13.49 6.80 -4.81
CA ARG A 38 -12.17 6.17 -4.84
C ARG A 38 -11.81 5.49 -3.53
N LYS A 39 -11.36 4.25 -3.65
CA LYS A 39 -10.80 3.45 -2.56
C LYS A 39 -9.29 3.30 -2.70
N ALA A 40 -8.60 3.31 -1.57
CA ALA A 40 -7.19 3.01 -1.48
C ALA A 40 -6.95 1.73 -0.67
N LEU A 41 -5.91 1.00 -1.05
CA LEU A 41 -5.32 -0.05 -0.23
C LEU A 41 -4.30 0.59 0.73
N PRO A 42 -4.50 0.52 2.06
CA PRO A 42 -3.48 0.91 3.00
C PRO A 42 -2.35 -0.13 3.00
N VAL A 43 -1.12 0.35 2.82
CA VAL A 43 0.10 -0.44 2.73
C VAL A 43 1.11 0.15 3.69
N PHE A 44 1.66 -0.67 4.58
CA PHE A 44 2.56 -0.24 5.63
C PHE A 44 3.96 -0.77 5.39
N SER A 45 4.96 0.06 5.64
CA SER A 45 6.37 -0.26 5.48
C SER A 45 6.87 -1.11 6.64
N PHE A 46 6.28 -0.94 7.83
CA PHE A 46 6.66 -1.65 9.05
C PHE A 46 5.47 -2.35 9.72
N PRO A 47 5.71 -3.48 10.43
CA PRO A 47 4.65 -4.18 11.15
C PRO A 47 4.03 -3.30 12.25
N ASP A 48 4.86 -2.56 12.97
CA ASP A 48 4.43 -1.70 14.08
C ASP A 48 3.40 -0.64 13.62
N GLU A 49 3.53 -0.12 12.39
CA GLU A 49 2.60 0.84 11.82
C GLU A 49 1.25 0.19 11.51
N ALA A 50 1.27 -1.02 10.94
CA ALA A 50 0.08 -1.81 10.66
C ALA A 50 -0.65 -2.22 11.96
N GLU A 51 0.09 -2.65 12.99
CA GLU A 51 -0.46 -2.97 14.30
C GLU A 51 -1.05 -1.74 14.99
N MET A 52 -0.34 -0.60 14.96
CA MET A 52 -0.85 0.64 15.53
C MET A 52 -2.13 1.08 14.82
N PHE A 53 -2.17 0.96 13.49
CA PHE A 53 -3.37 1.24 12.71
C PHE A 53 -4.55 0.37 13.11
N LEU A 54 -4.32 -0.94 13.32
CA LEU A 54 -5.37 -1.87 13.78
C LEU A 54 -5.91 -1.50 15.16
N ARG A 55 -5.01 -1.24 16.13
CA ARG A 55 -5.37 -0.92 17.51
C ARG A 55 -6.14 0.39 17.62
N LEU A 56 -5.61 1.46 17.03
CA LEU A 56 -6.23 2.78 17.09
C LEU A 56 -7.48 2.88 16.20
N GLY A 57 -7.56 2.09 15.13
CA GLY A 57 -8.74 1.98 14.28
C GLY A 57 -9.84 1.04 14.80
N GLY A 58 -9.62 0.32 15.91
CA GLY A 58 -10.57 -0.65 16.44
C GLY A 58 -10.85 -1.83 15.50
N LEU A 59 -9.91 -2.14 14.60
CA LEU A 59 -10.07 -3.19 13.59
C LEU A 59 -9.69 -4.57 14.15
N GLU A 60 -8.80 -4.63 15.14
CA GLU A 60 -8.38 -5.86 15.81
C GLU A 60 -9.57 -6.62 16.44
N GLU A 61 -10.50 -5.90 17.06
CA GLU A 61 -11.73 -6.44 17.67
C GLU A 61 -12.72 -6.99 16.63
N ARG A 62 -12.59 -6.53 15.38
CA ARG A 62 -13.41 -6.92 14.23
C ARG A 62 -12.79 -8.05 13.41
N GLY A 63 -11.75 -8.71 13.95
CA GLY A 63 -11.09 -9.85 13.33
C GLY A 63 -9.98 -9.50 12.33
N TRP A 64 -9.70 -8.23 12.06
CA TRP A 64 -8.64 -7.83 11.14
C TRP A 64 -7.25 -8.08 11.73
N ARG A 65 -6.29 -8.43 10.86
CA ARG A 65 -4.91 -8.78 11.21
C ARG A 65 -3.92 -8.19 10.23
N ALA A 66 -2.72 -7.89 10.73
CA ALA A 66 -1.61 -7.46 9.90
C ALA A 66 -0.93 -8.68 9.29
N VAL A 67 -0.73 -8.64 7.97
CA VAL A 67 -0.08 -9.73 7.21
C VAL A 67 1.03 -9.15 6.35
N SER A 68 2.11 -9.91 6.17
CA SER A 68 3.23 -9.48 5.32
C SER A 68 3.03 -9.94 3.87
N SER A 69 3.43 -9.09 2.93
CA SER A 69 3.42 -9.36 1.49
C SER A 69 4.65 -8.74 0.86
N THR A 70 5.21 -9.40 -0.15
CA THR A 70 6.32 -8.80 -0.92
C THR A 70 5.77 -7.77 -1.90
N ALA A 71 6.54 -6.74 -2.22
CA ALA A 71 6.21 -5.77 -3.26
C ALA A 71 5.83 -6.47 -4.58
N LYS A 72 6.53 -7.55 -4.93
CA LYS A 72 6.20 -8.39 -6.09
C LYS A 72 4.78 -8.98 -6.01
N LYS A 73 4.43 -9.64 -4.89
CA LYS A 73 3.11 -10.26 -4.70
C LYS A 73 2.02 -9.18 -4.69
N LEU A 74 2.27 -8.09 -3.99
CA LEU A 74 1.34 -6.96 -3.92
C LEU A 74 1.07 -6.39 -5.32
N ILE A 75 2.09 -6.10 -6.12
CA ILE A 75 1.94 -5.61 -7.50
C ILE A 75 1.09 -6.56 -8.36
N TRP A 76 1.27 -7.88 -8.20
CA TRP A 76 0.43 -8.87 -8.89
C TRP A 76 -1.04 -8.78 -8.46
N GLN A 77 -1.28 -8.68 -7.15
CA GLN A 77 -2.63 -8.56 -6.58
C GLN A 77 -3.30 -7.21 -6.89
N LEU A 78 -2.53 -6.13 -7.09
CA LEU A 78 -3.08 -4.80 -7.44
C LEU A 78 -3.93 -4.86 -8.71
N ALA A 79 -3.60 -5.72 -9.68
CA ALA A 79 -4.40 -5.91 -10.88
C ALA A 79 -5.79 -6.48 -10.57
N GLU A 80 -5.88 -7.36 -9.58
CA GLU A 80 -7.14 -7.94 -9.09
C GLU A 80 -7.91 -6.92 -8.23
N TYR A 81 -7.24 -6.22 -7.32
CA TYR A 81 -7.86 -5.17 -6.50
C TYR A 81 -8.43 -4.03 -7.35
N ARG A 82 -7.78 -3.70 -8.46
CA ARG A 82 -8.33 -2.73 -9.42
C ARG A 82 -9.66 -3.17 -10.01
N ARG A 83 -9.82 -4.47 -10.32
CA ARG A 83 -11.12 -5.01 -10.77
C ARG A 83 -12.18 -4.95 -9.68
N ALA A 84 -11.77 -4.96 -8.41
CA ALA A 84 -12.63 -4.77 -7.24
C ALA A 84 -12.86 -3.29 -6.88
N GLY A 85 -12.38 -2.33 -7.68
CA GLY A 85 -12.58 -0.89 -7.47
C GLY A 85 -11.58 -0.21 -6.54
N VAL A 86 -10.38 -0.79 -6.38
CA VAL A 86 -9.27 -0.17 -5.64
C VAL A 86 -8.27 0.42 -6.64
N ASP A 87 -8.23 1.74 -6.74
CA ASP A 87 -7.42 2.46 -7.73
C ASP A 87 -6.20 3.17 -7.14
N LEU A 88 -6.07 3.16 -5.81
CA LEU A 88 -5.07 3.91 -5.06
C LEU A 88 -4.38 3.01 -4.03
N VAL A 89 -3.15 3.39 -3.66
CA VAL A 89 -2.43 2.84 -2.51
C VAL A 89 -2.16 3.99 -1.55
N ALA A 90 -2.47 3.81 -0.26
CA ALA A 90 -2.10 4.73 0.80
C ALA A 90 -0.88 4.15 1.53
N LEU A 91 0.26 4.85 1.48
CA LEU A 91 1.49 4.41 2.15
C LEU A 91 1.55 4.93 3.58
N ASP A 92 1.74 4.02 4.52
CA ASP A 92 1.90 4.30 5.95
C ASP A 92 0.81 5.25 6.51
N PRO A 93 -0.49 5.02 6.23
CA PRO A 93 -1.53 5.93 6.68
C PRO A 93 -1.69 5.84 8.20
N LEU A 94 -1.87 6.99 8.84
CA LEU A 94 -2.27 7.02 10.24
C LEU A 94 -3.79 6.82 10.37
N PRO A 95 -4.25 6.16 11.45
CA PRO A 95 -5.68 5.90 11.66
C PRO A 95 -6.52 7.18 11.69
N GLU A 96 -5.99 8.31 12.18
CA GLU A 96 -6.74 9.58 12.18
C GLU A 96 -6.97 10.14 10.77
N MET A 97 -6.20 9.70 9.77
CA MET A 97 -6.41 10.09 8.37
C MET A 97 -7.61 9.38 7.73
N VAL A 98 -8.12 8.33 8.38
CA VAL A 98 -9.13 7.42 7.82
C VAL A 98 -10.45 7.63 8.57
N GLY A 99 -11.23 8.63 8.15
CA GLY A 99 -12.50 8.94 8.79
C GLY A 99 -13.24 10.11 8.15
N SER A 100 -14.53 10.25 8.45
CA SER A 100 -15.43 11.26 7.87
C SER A 100 -14.98 12.71 8.08
N THR A 101 -14.22 12.99 9.14
CA THR A 101 -13.71 14.34 9.47
C THR A 101 -12.40 14.67 8.75
N PHE A 102 -11.54 13.68 8.49
CA PHE A 102 -10.19 13.86 7.96
C PHE A 102 -9.96 13.14 6.62
N GLY A 103 -11.02 12.71 5.93
CA GLY A 103 -10.93 11.97 4.66
C GLY A 103 -10.13 12.70 3.56
N LYS A 104 -9.93 14.01 3.66
CA LYS A 104 -9.03 14.76 2.76
C LYS A 104 -7.55 14.60 3.11
N THR A 105 -7.18 14.24 4.33
CA THR A 105 -5.78 14.11 4.74
C THR A 105 -5.14 12.85 4.18
N ILE A 106 -5.92 11.78 3.99
CA ILE A 106 -5.42 10.54 3.40
C ILE A 106 -4.87 10.76 1.99
N THR A 107 -5.34 11.78 1.26
CA THR A 107 -4.83 12.09 -0.09
C THR A 107 -3.33 12.43 -0.10
N LEU A 108 -2.78 12.87 1.03
CA LEU A 108 -1.35 13.24 1.16
C LEU A 108 -0.42 12.02 1.13
N VAL A 109 -0.94 10.87 1.55
CA VAL A 109 -0.21 9.59 1.60
C VAL A 109 -0.68 8.61 0.53
N THR A 110 -1.68 8.98 -0.27
CA THR A 110 -2.13 8.18 -1.40
C THR A 110 -1.34 8.44 -2.66
N LEU A 111 -1.04 7.39 -3.39
CA LEU A 111 -0.51 7.44 -4.75
C LEU A 111 -1.29 6.49 -5.65
N SER A 112 -1.24 6.76 -6.95
CA SER A 112 -1.83 5.85 -7.94
C SER A 112 -1.12 4.50 -7.94
N LEU A 113 -1.83 3.44 -8.31
CA LEU A 113 -1.23 2.12 -8.54
C LEU A 113 -0.04 2.20 -9.50
N HIS A 114 -0.15 3.02 -10.54
CA HIS A 114 0.94 3.24 -11.49
C HIS A 114 2.19 3.78 -10.81
N SER A 115 2.05 4.84 -10.01
CA SER A 115 3.16 5.45 -9.27
C SER A 115 3.75 4.49 -8.23
N PHE A 116 2.93 3.61 -7.65
CA PHE A 116 3.39 2.59 -6.72
C PHE A 116 4.21 1.53 -7.46
N VAL A 117 3.74 1.06 -8.62
CA VAL A 117 4.50 0.14 -9.47
C VAL A 117 5.81 0.78 -9.93
N GLU A 118 5.78 2.04 -10.39
CA GLU A 118 6.99 2.78 -10.82
C GLU A 118 8.03 2.91 -9.71
N ARG A 119 7.61 3.09 -8.45
CA ARG A 119 8.52 3.11 -7.30
C ARG A 119 9.32 1.80 -7.15
N HIS A 120 8.76 0.69 -7.64
CA HIS A 120 9.36 -0.63 -7.60
C HIS A 120 9.73 -1.16 -8.99
N ALA A 121 9.57 -0.38 -10.06
CA ALA A 121 9.95 -0.76 -11.40
C ALA A 121 11.42 -0.39 -11.65
N PRO A 122 12.20 -1.23 -12.35
CA PRO A 122 13.48 -0.78 -12.89
C PRO A 122 13.22 0.43 -13.78
N ARG A 123 14.05 1.47 -13.66
CA ARG A 123 13.93 2.61 -14.57
C ARG A 123 14.15 2.11 -16.02
N PRO A 124 13.37 2.58 -17.00
CA PRO A 124 13.61 2.26 -18.41
C PRO A 124 14.95 2.88 -18.81
N GLY A 125 16.00 2.06 -18.77
CA GLY A 125 17.40 2.48 -18.97
C GLY A 125 18.44 1.46 -18.47
N GLU A 126 18.06 0.54 -17.57
CA GLU A 126 19.01 -0.48 -17.03
C GLU A 126 18.90 -1.86 -17.70
N ALA A 127 17.96 -2.05 -18.64
CA ALA A 127 17.79 -3.32 -19.36
C ALA A 127 18.74 -3.51 -20.57
N LEU A 128 19.59 -2.52 -20.89
CA LEU A 128 20.53 -2.56 -22.03
C LEU A 128 21.99 -2.53 -21.55
N ALA A 129 22.38 -3.45 -20.67
CA ALA A 129 23.80 -3.71 -20.39
C ALA A 129 24.00 -5.14 -19.89
N ARG A 130 23.65 -6.12 -20.71
CA ARG A 130 24.18 -7.48 -20.58
C ARG A 130 24.63 -7.94 -21.96
N ASN A 131 25.91 -7.71 -22.21
CA ASN A 131 26.66 -8.25 -23.34
C ASN A 131 27.27 -9.59 -22.89
#